data_AF-A0AAV1UXB0-F1
#
_entry.id   AF-A0AAV1UXB0-F1
#
_cell.length_a   1.000
_cell.length_b   1.000
_cell.length_c   1.000
_cell.angle_alpha   90.00
_cell.angle_beta   90.00
_cell.angle_gamma   90.00
#
_symmetry.space_group_name_H-M   'P 1'
#
loop_
_entity.id
_entity.type
_entity.pdbx_description
1 polymer ?
#
loop_
_entity_poly.entity_id
_entity_poly.type
_entity_poly.pdbx_seq_one_letter_code
_entity_poly.pdbx_strand_id
1 'polypeptide(L)'
;MNGRSDVDNHIDHLRAVLECMRTNKLHANASKCIFGAEELPFLGRFVGKRGLRADPAKVKAIVDWPVPKNQKDLRKWLGLANYLHKYSANYADMARPSSNLLKKDVEWCWNTEHHEAFEAIKESLLQAPILALPDPGRPFSVVCDASDIAIGSALLQIDVDGRERVIAFESRQLKAAEKNYPVHDKELLAMKYALVKFRVHLLGAKPFVI
;
A
#
# COMPACT_ATOMS: atom_id res chain seq x y z
N MET A 1 -34.99 2.19 17.13
CA MET A 1 -33.74 2.67 16.50
C MET A 1 -33.27 3.86 17.30
N ASN A 2 -32.27 3.68 18.18
CA ASN A 2 -31.83 4.73 19.11
C ASN A 2 -31.06 5.81 18.32
N GLY A 3 -31.59 7.03 18.27
CA GLY A 3 -31.03 8.18 17.52
C GLY A 3 -29.77 8.78 18.15
N ARG A 4 -28.75 7.97 18.44
CA ARG A 4 -27.43 8.44 18.89
C ARG A 4 -26.56 8.82 17.69
N SER A 5 -25.81 9.91 17.83
CA SER A 5 -24.88 10.36 16.79
C SER A 5 -23.57 9.57 16.82
N ASP A 6 -22.80 9.63 15.73
CA ASP A 6 -21.44 9.07 15.67
C ASP A 6 -20.52 9.66 16.76
N VAL A 7 -20.75 10.94 17.12
CA VAL A 7 -20.00 11.63 18.16
C VAL A 7 -20.32 11.06 19.55
N ASP A 8 -21.59 10.78 19.83
CA ASP A 8 -22.00 10.18 21.11
C ASP A 8 -21.35 8.80 21.29
N ASN A 9 -21.38 7.97 20.24
CA ASN A 9 -20.72 6.66 20.25
C ASN A 9 -19.20 6.80 20.42
N HIS A 10 -18.58 7.80 19.78
CA HIS A 10 -17.15 8.07 19.92
C HIS A 10 -16.76 8.44 21.36
N ILE A 11 -17.56 9.28 22.03
CA ILE A 11 -17.34 9.67 23.43
C ILE A 11 -17.42 8.45 24.35
N ASP A 12 -18.40 7.57 24.14
CA ASP A 12 -18.54 6.34 24.92
C ASP A 12 -17.34 5.39 24.74
N HIS A 13 -16.87 5.21 23.49
CA HIS A 13 -15.65 4.44 23.21
C HIS A 13 -14.40 5.06 23.85
N LEU A 14 -14.24 6.39 23.78
CA LEU A 14 -13.11 7.08 24.43
C LEU A 14 -13.13 6.87 25.94
N ARG A 15 -14.30 6.96 26.58
CA ARG A 15 -14.45 6.72 28.02
C ARG A 15 -14.00 5.30 28.38
N ALA A 16 -14.44 4.30 27.61
CA ALA A 16 -14.05 2.90 27.84
C ALA A 16 -12.54 2.68 27.70
N VAL A 17 -11.91 3.23 26.65
CA VAL A 17 -10.46 3.11 26.43
C VAL A 17 -9.68 3.81 27.54
N LEU A 18 -10.04 5.04 27.90
CA LEU A 18 -9.35 5.80 28.94
C LEU A 18 -9.51 5.17 30.33
N GLU A 19 -10.66 4.55 30.63
CA GLU A 19 -10.85 3.81 31.88
C GLU A 19 -9.97 2.55 31.94
N CYS A 20 -9.89 1.81 30.83
CA CYS A 20 -8.99 0.68 30.71
C CYS A 20 -7.52 1.10 30.90
N MET A 21 -7.10 2.20 30.27
CA MET A 21 -5.75 2.75 30.46
C MET A 21 -5.50 3.14 31.92
N ARG A 22 -6.46 3.82 32.57
CA ARG A 22 -6.36 4.22 33.98
C ARG A 22 -6.22 3.01 34.90
N THR A 23 -7.05 1.99 34.72
CA THR A 23 -7.02 0.74 35.51
C THR A 23 -5.66 0.04 35.39
N ASN A 24 -5.08 0.06 34.18
CA ASN A 24 -3.78 -0.56 33.90
C ASN A 24 -2.57 0.39 34.08
N LYS A 25 -2.77 1.60 34.63
CA LYS A 25 -1.72 2.61 34.83
C LYS A 25 -0.94 2.95 33.54
N LEU A 26 -1.62 2.92 32.40
CA LEU A 26 -1.08 3.35 31.11
C LEU A 26 -1.37 4.85 30.92
N HIS A 27 -0.36 5.59 30.48
CA HIS A 27 -0.46 7.04 30.27
C HIS A 27 -0.30 7.38 28.79
N ALA A 28 -1.24 8.16 28.25
CA ALA A 28 -1.12 8.74 26.92
C ALA A 28 -0.40 10.10 26.98
N ASN A 29 0.42 10.40 25.98
CA ASN A 29 0.96 11.73 25.83
C ASN A 29 -0.09 12.65 25.19
N ALA A 30 -0.69 13.53 26.00
CA ALA A 30 -1.78 14.41 25.57
C ALA A 30 -1.44 15.27 24.34
N SER A 31 -0.18 15.71 24.19
CA SER A 31 0.23 16.53 23.04
C SER A 31 0.28 15.75 21.72
N LYS A 32 0.28 14.42 21.78
CA LYS A 32 0.22 13.52 20.61
C LYS A 32 -1.17 12.91 20.40
N CYS A 33 -2.13 13.19 21.27
CA CYS A 33 -3.48 12.69 21.14
C CYS A 33 -4.29 13.56 20.17
N ILE A 34 -5.02 12.91 19.27
CA ILE A 34 -5.94 13.55 18.32
C ILE A 34 -7.29 12.86 18.51
N PHE A 35 -8.35 13.64 18.75
CA PHE A 35 -9.70 13.15 19.03
C PHE A 35 -10.70 13.74 18.04
N GLY A 36 -11.73 12.96 17.67
CA GLY A 36 -12.84 13.44 16.83
C GLY A 36 -12.46 13.97 15.44
N ALA A 37 -11.29 13.61 14.89
CA ALA A 37 -10.85 14.06 13.58
C ALA A 37 -11.48 13.22 12.44
N GLU A 38 -11.79 13.85 11.30
CA GLU A 38 -12.29 13.17 10.11
C GLU A 38 -11.23 12.28 9.42
N GLU A 39 -9.97 12.67 9.53
CA GLU A 39 -8.80 11.94 9.06
C GLU A 39 -7.67 12.10 10.10
N LEU A 40 -6.96 11.01 10.42
CA LEU A 40 -5.91 11.00 11.42
C LEU A 40 -4.66 10.21 10.98
N PRO A 41 -3.46 10.66 11.36
CA PRO A 41 -2.23 9.92 11.09
C PRO A 41 -2.15 8.68 12.00
N PHE A 42 -1.95 7.50 11.40
CA PHE A 42 -1.80 6.24 12.11
C PHE A 42 -0.82 5.32 11.39
N LEU A 43 0.21 4.85 12.11
CA LEU A 43 1.24 3.93 11.58
C LEU A 43 1.83 4.36 10.22
N GLY A 44 2.04 5.66 10.04
CA GLY A 44 2.69 6.23 8.86
C GLY A 44 1.80 6.33 7.62
N ARG A 45 0.48 6.30 7.79
CA ARG A 45 -0.57 6.57 6.79
C ARG A 45 -1.68 7.43 7.42
N PHE A 46 -2.57 7.97 6.60
CA PHE A 46 -3.76 8.69 7.08
C PHE A 46 -4.99 7.79 6.97
N VAL A 47 -5.78 7.74 8.03
CA VAL A 47 -7.01 6.94 8.13
C VAL A 47 -8.17 7.91 8.29
N GLY A 48 -9.17 7.82 7.42
CA GLY A 48 -10.37 8.64 7.51
C GLY A 48 -11.59 7.93 6.98
N LYS A 49 -12.72 8.65 6.98
CA LYS A 49 -14.03 8.10 6.55
C LYS A 49 -14.02 7.54 5.11
N ARG A 50 -13.21 8.14 4.22
CA ARG A 50 -13.10 7.73 2.81
C ARG A 50 -12.18 6.52 2.59
N GLY A 51 -11.33 6.19 3.56
CA GLY A 51 -10.35 5.12 3.46
C GLY A 51 -8.97 5.47 4.01
N LEU A 52 -7.96 4.79 3.48
CA LEU A 52 -6.54 4.94 3.78
C LEU A 52 -5.84 5.73 2.69
N ARG A 53 -5.08 6.74 3.09
CA ARG A 53 -4.29 7.58 2.18
C ARG A 53 -2.82 7.53 2.57
N ALA A 54 -1.95 7.62 1.57
CA ALA A 54 -0.52 7.77 1.81
C ALA A 54 -0.24 9.06 2.59
N ASP A 55 0.78 9.04 3.44
CA ASP A 55 1.22 10.22 4.19
C ASP A 55 1.73 11.30 3.21
N PRO A 56 1.09 12.49 3.15
CA PRO A 56 1.49 13.57 2.24
C PRO A 56 2.93 13.99 2.41
N ALA A 57 3.46 13.93 3.64
CA ALA A 57 4.86 14.28 3.90
C ALA A 57 5.81 13.27 3.25
N LYS A 58 5.45 11.97 3.26
CA LYS A 58 6.24 10.93 2.60
C LYS A 58 6.15 11.00 1.08
N VAL A 59 4.94 11.24 0.55
CA VAL A 59 4.74 11.45 -0.90
C VAL A 59 5.55 12.66 -1.35
N LYS A 60 5.44 13.80 -0.65
CA LYS A 60 6.22 15.01 -0.93
C LYS A 60 7.72 14.75 -0.87
N ALA A 61 8.20 14.03 0.15
CA ALA A 61 9.62 13.69 0.26
C ALA A 61 10.14 12.87 -0.94
N ILE A 62 9.31 12.00 -1.53
CA ILE A 62 9.66 11.22 -2.73
C ILE A 62 9.67 12.10 -3.99
N VAL A 63 8.66 12.95 -4.13
CA VAL A 63 8.47 13.85 -5.30
C VAL A 63 9.58 14.91 -5.34
N ASP A 64 9.85 15.56 -4.21
CA ASP A 64 10.87 16.59 -4.07
C ASP A 64 12.29 16.03 -4.00
N TRP A 65 12.45 14.69 -4.00
CA TRP A 65 13.76 14.07 -3.92
C TRP A 65 14.61 14.44 -5.14
N PRO A 66 15.85 14.94 -4.95
CA PRO A 66 16.71 15.29 -6.06
C PRO A 66 17.13 14.06 -6.85
N VAL A 67 17.43 14.21 -8.14
CA VAL A 67 17.90 13.09 -8.97
C VAL A 67 19.09 12.39 -8.26
N PRO A 68 19.00 11.08 -8.01
CA PRO A 68 20.06 10.34 -7.34
C PRO A 68 21.39 10.48 -8.07
N LYS A 69 22.48 10.69 -7.33
CA LYS A 69 23.83 10.86 -7.89
C LYS A 69 24.70 9.62 -7.79
N ASN A 70 24.26 8.62 -7.04
CA ASN A 70 24.96 7.37 -6.80
C ASN A 70 23.98 6.29 -6.31
N GLN A 71 24.44 5.04 -6.26
CA GLN A 71 23.63 3.90 -5.83
C GLN A 71 23.15 4.01 -4.37
N LYS A 72 23.90 4.66 -3.49
CA LYS A 72 23.51 4.83 -2.07
C LYS A 72 22.30 5.74 -1.96
N ASP A 73 22.27 6.82 -2.72
CA ASP A 73 21.15 7.77 -2.74
C ASP A 73 19.93 7.16 -3.42
N LEU A 74 20.12 6.42 -4.52
CA LEU A 74 19.04 5.69 -5.17
C LEU A 74 18.43 4.63 -4.25
N ARG A 75 19.26 3.90 -3.49
CA ARG A 75 18.78 2.91 -2.52
C ARG A 75 17.94 3.53 -1.40
N LYS A 76 18.29 4.72 -0.91
CA LYS A 76 17.49 5.46 0.08
C LYS A 76 16.14 5.85 -0.51
N TRP A 77 16.14 6.43 -1.71
CA TRP A 77 14.92 6.86 -2.38
C TRP A 77 14.00 5.68 -2.68
N LEU A 78 14.51 4.61 -3.29
CA LEU A 78 13.75 3.39 -3.57
C LEU A 78 13.24 2.74 -2.28
N GLY A 79 14.00 2.79 -1.18
CA GLY A 79 13.52 2.31 0.12
C GLY A 79 12.27 3.03 0.60
N LEU A 80 12.22 4.36 0.43
CA LEU A 80 11.06 5.18 0.77
C LEU A 80 9.90 4.96 -0.21
N ALA A 81 10.17 4.89 -1.52
CA ALA A 81 9.15 4.61 -2.52
C ALA A 81 8.53 3.20 -2.33
N ASN A 82 9.34 2.20 -2.01
CA ASN A 82 8.88 0.84 -1.69
C ASN A 82 7.95 0.81 -0.47
N TYR A 83 8.09 1.74 0.48
CA TYR A 83 7.14 1.81 1.60
C TYR A 83 5.72 2.17 1.14
N LEU A 84 5.60 2.94 0.05
CA LEU A 84 4.33 3.41 -0.51
C LEU A 84 3.83 2.57 -1.70
N HIS A 85 4.53 1.52 -2.12
CA HIS A 85 4.14 0.74 -3.31
C HIS A 85 2.70 0.20 -3.29
N LYS A 86 2.12 -0.04 -2.10
CA LYS A 86 0.72 -0.50 -1.94
C LYS A 86 -0.33 0.47 -2.49
N TYR A 87 0.06 1.72 -2.75
CA TYR A 87 -0.77 2.78 -3.32
C TYR A 87 -0.53 2.97 -4.82
N SER A 88 0.31 2.14 -5.44
CA SER A 88 0.74 2.28 -6.83
C SER A 88 0.54 0.96 -7.57
N ALA A 89 -0.31 0.97 -8.59
CA ALA A 89 -0.46 -0.14 -9.50
C ALA A 89 0.84 -0.32 -10.31
N ASN A 90 1.21 -1.56 -10.61
CA ASN A 90 2.37 -1.91 -11.45
C ASN A 90 3.72 -1.33 -10.98
N TYR A 91 3.84 -1.02 -9.69
CA TYR A 91 5.04 -0.43 -9.09
C TYR A 91 6.32 -1.23 -9.39
N ALA A 92 6.26 -2.56 -9.33
CA ALA A 92 7.43 -3.42 -9.54
C ALA A 92 8.05 -3.27 -10.94
N ASP A 93 7.22 -3.06 -11.96
CA ASP A 93 7.66 -2.82 -13.34
C ASP A 93 8.27 -1.43 -13.48
N MET A 94 7.62 -0.40 -12.95
CA MET A 94 8.16 0.96 -12.94
C MET A 94 9.49 1.05 -12.20
N ALA A 95 9.65 0.35 -11.08
CA ALA A 95 10.87 0.34 -10.28
C ALA A 95 12.00 -0.49 -10.90
N ARG A 96 11.76 -1.21 -12.00
CA ARG A 96 12.74 -2.12 -12.60
C ARG A 96 14.05 -1.45 -12.99
N PRO A 97 14.06 -0.37 -13.81
CA PRO A 97 15.33 0.24 -14.23
C PRO A 97 16.15 0.69 -13.03
N SER A 98 15.49 1.35 -12.08
CA SER A 98 16.09 1.80 -10.81
C SER A 98 16.63 0.64 -9.96
N SER A 99 15.91 -0.48 -9.87
CA SER A 99 16.36 -1.65 -9.11
C SER A 99 17.52 -2.40 -9.78
N ASN A 100 17.59 -2.39 -11.12
CA ASN A 100 18.70 -2.98 -11.86
C ASN A 100 20.01 -2.25 -11.59
N LEU A 101 19.97 -0.93 -11.48
CA LEU A 101 21.12 -0.08 -11.16
C LEU A 101 21.68 -0.31 -9.74
N LEU A 102 20.95 -1.02 -8.88
CA LEU A 102 21.37 -1.41 -7.53
C LEU A 102 21.92 -2.84 -7.43
N LYS A 103 21.97 -3.59 -8.53
CA LYS A 103 22.52 -4.95 -8.55
C LYS A 103 24.03 -4.93 -8.32
N LYS A 104 24.53 -6.07 -7.83
CA LYS A 104 25.96 -6.26 -7.63
C LYS A 104 26.68 -6.15 -8.98
N ASP A 105 27.87 -5.57 -8.96
CA ASP A 105 28.78 -5.45 -10.12
C ASP A 105 28.23 -4.62 -11.30
N VAL A 106 27.22 -3.78 -11.05
CA VAL A 106 26.73 -2.78 -12.01
C VAL A 106 27.40 -1.43 -11.74
N GLU A 107 28.05 -0.85 -12.75
CA GLU A 107 28.58 0.50 -12.67
C GLU A 107 27.45 1.55 -12.64
N TRP A 108 27.67 2.65 -11.93
CA TRP A 108 26.70 3.72 -11.87
C TRP A 108 26.59 4.45 -13.21
N CYS A 109 25.47 4.24 -13.90
CA CYS A 109 25.06 5.01 -15.07
C CYS A 109 23.62 5.52 -14.87
N TRP A 110 23.43 6.83 -15.00
CA TRP A 110 22.09 7.42 -14.96
C TRP A 110 21.72 7.90 -16.37
N ASN A 111 20.82 7.17 -17.02
CA ASN A 111 20.38 7.44 -18.40
C ASN A 111 18.88 7.78 -18.44
N THR A 112 18.34 7.97 -19.64
CA THR A 112 16.92 8.30 -19.86
C THR A 112 15.98 7.27 -19.25
N GLU A 113 16.22 5.96 -19.41
CA GLU A 113 15.36 4.89 -18.84
C GLU A 113 15.25 4.99 -17.32
N HIS A 114 16.37 5.28 -16.63
CA HIS A 114 16.38 5.47 -15.18
C HIS A 114 15.63 6.73 -14.76
N HIS A 115 15.76 7.81 -15.54
CA HIS A 115 15.07 9.07 -15.28
C HIS A 115 13.56 8.94 -15.49
N GLU A 116 13.12 8.30 -16.57
CA GLU A 116 11.72 8.00 -16.84
C GLU A 116 11.09 7.14 -15.74
N ALA A 117 11.79 6.09 -15.30
CA ALA A 117 11.34 5.26 -14.17
C ALA A 117 11.21 6.05 -12.86
N PHE A 118 12.16 6.94 -12.60
CA PHE A 118 12.16 7.80 -11.42
C PHE A 118 10.95 8.76 -11.41
N GLU A 119 10.69 9.43 -12.54
CA GLU A 119 9.55 10.34 -12.67
C GLU A 119 8.20 9.61 -12.72
N ALA A 120 8.11 8.45 -13.39
CA ALA A 120 6.90 7.63 -13.42
C ALA A 120 6.45 7.18 -12.02
N ILE A 121 7.40 6.79 -11.15
CA ILE A 121 7.10 6.43 -9.76
C ILE A 121 6.60 7.65 -8.97
N LYS A 122 7.22 8.82 -9.16
CA LYS A 122 6.76 10.05 -8.51
C LYS A 122 5.33 10.39 -8.92
N GLU A 123 5.04 10.36 -10.22
CA GLU A 123 3.72 10.65 -10.76
C GLU A 123 2.67 9.65 -10.23
N SER A 124 2.98 8.35 -10.27
CA SER A 124 2.09 7.31 -9.75
C SER A 124 1.76 7.49 -8.28
N LEU A 125 2.75 7.86 -7.45
CA LEU A 125 2.54 8.11 -6.02
C LEU A 125 1.86 9.45 -5.73
N LEU A 126 2.00 10.44 -6.61
CA LEU A 126 1.26 11.71 -6.53
C LEU A 126 -0.22 11.49 -6.84
N GLN A 127 -0.53 10.60 -7.79
CA GLN A 127 -1.87 10.20 -8.19
C GLN A 127 -2.41 9.02 -7.36
N ALA A 128 -1.73 8.65 -6.27
CA ALA A 128 -2.09 7.53 -5.42
C ALA A 128 -3.57 7.61 -4.97
N PRO A 129 -4.37 6.56 -5.18
CA PRO A 129 -5.77 6.57 -4.78
C PRO A 129 -5.92 6.48 -3.25
N ILE A 130 -7.09 6.89 -2.77
CA ILE A 130 -7.54 6.56 -1.41
C ILE A 130 -7.99 5.10 -1.44
N LEU A 131 -7.26 4.23 -0.76
CA LEU A 131 -7.59 2.81 -0.63
C LEU A 131 -8.77 2.65 0.34
N ALA A 132 -9.71 1.74 0.08
CA ALA A 132 -10.80 1.48 1.00
C ALA A 132 -10.33 0.73 2.25
N LEU A 133 -11.05 0.93 3.36
CA LEU A 133 -10.87 0.12 4.56
C LEU A 133 -11.51 -1.26 4.32
N PRO A 134 -10.83 -2.37 4.66
CA PRO A 134 -11.39 -3.70 4.46
C PRO A 134 -12.60 -3.93 5.37
N ASP A 135 -13.67 -4.46 4.81
CA ASP A 135 -14.87 -4.89 5.52
C ASP A 135 -14.92 -6.43 5.55
N PRO A 136 -14.64 -7.09 6.69
CA PRO A 136 -14.68 -8.55 6.81
C PRO A 136 -16.06 -9.16 6.55
N GLY A 137 -17.13 -8.36 6.61
CA GLY A 137 -18.49 -8.81 6.35
C GLY A 137 -18.80 -9.02 4.87
N ARG A 138 -17.95 -8.52 3.97
CA ARG A 138 -18.13 -8.51 2.52
C ARG A 138 -17.13 -9.44 1.81
N PRO A 139 -17.52 -10.04 0.67
CA PRO A 139 -16.58 -10.83 -0.12
C PRO A 139 -15.44 -9.96 -0.65
N PHE A 140 -14.26 -10.56 -0.75
CA PHE A 140 -13.12 -9.97 -1.43
C PHE A 140 -13.06 -10.48 -2.88
N SER A 141 -12.48 -9.67 -3.75
CA SER A 141 -12.04 -10.08 -5.08
C SER A 141 -10.56 -9.79 -5.22
N VAL A 142 -9.84 -10.65 -5.90
CA VAL A 142 -8.43 -10.47 -6.23
C VAL A 142 -8.30 -10.42 -7.73
N VAL A 143 -7.64 -9.40 -8.25
CA VAL A 143 -7.22 -9.37 -9.66
C VAL A 143 -5.73 -9.60 -9.68
N CYS A 144 -5.28 -10.49 -10.57
CA CYS A 144 -3.88 -10.79 -10.79
C CYS A 144 -3.53 -10.52 -12.25
N ASP A 145 -2.29 -10.12 -12.49
CA ASP A 145 -1.74 -9.97 -13.83
C ASP A 145 -0.26 -10.35 -13.81
N ALA A 146 0.22 -10.89 -14.92
CA ALA A 146 1.61 -11.26 -15.09
C ALA A 146 2.17 -10.75 -16.43
N SER A 147 3.36 -10.16 -16.36
CA SER A 147 4.16 -9.80 -17.52
C SER A 147 5.39 -10.70 -17.62
N ASP A 148 6.19 -10.52 -18.67
CA ASP A 148 7.50 -11.18 -18.79
C ASP A 148 8.53 -10.71 -17.75
N ILE A 149 8.17 -9.71 -16.95
CA ILE A 149 9.08 -8.96 -16.09
C ILE A 149 8.66 -9.03 -14.63
N ALA A 150 7.36 -8.88 -14.35
CA ALA A 150 6.82 -8.81 -13.01
C ALA A 150 5.43 -9.46 -12.93
N ILE A 151 4.99 -9.66 -11.69
CA ILE A 151 3.62 -10.03 -11.35
C ILE A 151 3.01 -8.92 -10.49
N GLY A 152 1.73 -8.66 -10.71
CA GLY A 152 0.94 -7.69 -9.98
C GLY A 152 -0.36 -8.29 -9.47
N SER A 153 -0.89 -7.71 -8.41
CA SER A 153 -2.23 -8.02 -7.94
C SER A 153 -2.87 -6.85 -7.19
N ALA A 154 -4.18 -6.82 -7.21
CA ALA A 154 -5.02 -5.88 -6.47
C ALA A 154 -6.04 -6.65 -5.64
N LEU A 155 -6.16 -6.30 -4.36
CA LEU A 155 -7.24 -6.75 -3.50
C LEU A 155 -8.37 -5.72 -3.55
N LEU A 156 -9.58 -6.19 -3.84
CA LEU A 156 -10.74 -5.36 -4.13
C LEU A 156 -11.93 -5.79 -3.26
N GLN A 157 -12.83 -4.84 -3.00
CA GLN A 157 -14.17 -5.11 -2.44
C GLN A 157 -15.21 -4.21 -3.08
N ILE A 158 -16.43 -4.73 -3.18
CA ILE A 158 -17.61 -3.92 -3.55
C ILE A 158 -18.14 -3.20 -2.31
N ASP A 159 -18.18 -1.87 -2.35
CA ASP A 159 -18.68 -1.04 -1.25
C ASP A 159 -20.22 -1.04 -1.14
N VAL A 160 -20.75 -0.27 -0.19
CA VAL A 160 -22.21 -0.17 0.08
C VAL A 160 -22.99 0.33 -1.13
N ASP A 161 -22.34 1.10 -2.01
CA ASP A 161 -22.95 1.71 -3.19
C ASP A 161 -22.77 0.85 -4.45
N GLY A 162 -22.25 -0.37 -4.31
CA GLY A 162 -21.99 -1.27 -5.43
C GLY A 162 -20.74 -0.93 -6.23
N ARG A 163 -19.86 -0.07 -5.72
CA ARG A 163 -18.64 0.34 -6.43
C ARG A 163 -17.47 -0.55 -6.05
N GLU A 164 -16.66 -0.92 -7.04
CA GLU A 164 -15.41 -1.61 -6.79
C GLU A 164 -14.36 -0.66 -6.20
N ARG A 165 -13.76 -1.06 -5.08
CA ARG A 165 -12.80 -0.26 -4.34
C ARG A 165 -11.55 -1.08 -4.07
N VAL A 166 -10.39 -0.45 -4.30
CA VAL A 166 -9.10 -1.07 -4.03
C VAL A 166 -8.78 -1.00 -2.55
N ILE A 167 -8.47 -2.15 -1.95
CA ILE A 167 -7.99 -2.29 -0.57
C ILE A 167 -6.46 -2.19 -0.53
N ALA A 168 -5.77 -2.85 -1.46
CA ALA A 168 -4.31 -2.83 -1.56
C ALA A 168 -3.83 -3.29 -2.95
N PHE A 169 -2.69 -2.76 -3.38
CA PHE A 169 -1.90 -3.31 -4.48
C PHE A 169 -0.69 -4.07 -3.95
N GLU A 170 -0.30 -5.13 -4.65
CA GLU A 170 0.94 -5.85 -4.43
C GLU A 170 1.61 -6.15 -5.77
N SER A 171 2.92 -6.01 -5.85
CA SER A 171 3.66 -6.38 -7.06
C SER A 171 5.08 -6.79 -6.72
N ARG A 172 5.69 -7.60 -7.58
CA ARG A 172 7.13 -7.89 -7.52
C ARG A 172 7.67 -8.30 -8.88
N GLN A 173 8.95 -8.05 -9.10
CA GLN A 173 9.64 -8.58 -10.27
C GLN A 173 9.77 -10.10 -10.19
N LEU A 174 9.77 -10.73 -11.36
CA LEU A 174 10.08 -12.14 -11.53
C LEU A 174 11.56 -12.40 -11.23
N LYS A 175 11.83 -13.48 -10.53
CA LYS A 175 13.19 -14.00 -10.35
C LYS A 175 13.71 -14.53 -11.68
N ALA A 176 15.04 -14.65 -11.81
CA ALA A 176 15.68 -15.14 -13.02
C ALA A 176 15.08 -16.46 -13.54
N ALA A 177 14.80 -17.42 -12.65
CA ALA A 177 14.16 -18.69 -13.02
C ALA A 177 12.69 -18.53 -13.42
N GLU A 178 11.95 -17.62 -12.77
CA GLU A 178 10.51 -17.42 -13.01
C GLU A 178 10.25 -16.70 -14.36
N LYS A 179 11.23 -15.95 -14.88
CA LYS A 179 11.13 -15.32 -16.21
C LYS A 179 11.00 -16.33 -17.35
N ASN A 180 11.56 -17.52 -17.16
CA ASN A 180 11.53 -18.60 -18.15
C ASN A 180 10.23 -19.41 -18.10
N TYR A 181 9.32 -19.09 -17.17
CA TYR A 181 8.02 -19.76 -17.10
C TYR A 181 7.17 -19.41 -18.33
N PRO A 182 6.39 -20.37 -18.85
CA PRO A 182 5.37 -20.05 -19.84
C PRO A 182 4.31 -19.13 -19.22
N VAL A 183 3.56 -18.42 -20.07
CA VAL A 183 2.60 -17.38 -19.62
C VAL A 183 1.61 -17.92 -18.57
N HIS A 184 1.05 -19.11 -18.78
CA HIS A 184 0.10 -19.72 -17.83
C HIS A 184 0.70 -19.99 -16.44
N ASP A 185 1.99 -20.35 -16.36
CA ASP A 185 2.68 -20.55 -15.08
C ASP A 185 2.99 -19.21 -14.39
N LYS A 186 3.23 -18.15 -15.17
CA LYS A 186 3.39 -16.78 -14.64
C LYS A 186 2.08 -16.26 -14.05
N GLU A 187 0.96 -16.51 -14.71
CA GLU A 187 -0.39 -16.19 -14.19
C GLU A 187 -0.67 -16.94 -12.88
N LEU A 188 -0.41 -18.26 -12.84
CA LEU A 188 -0.58 -19.05 -11.62
C LEU A 188 0.36 -18.57 -10.49
N LEU A 189 1.56 -18.13 -10.82
CA LEU A 189 2.49 -17.53 -9.87
C LEU A 189 1.96 -16.19 -9.32
N ALA A 190 1.34 -15.36 -10.15
CA ALA A 190 0.68 -14.12 -9.74
C ALA A 190 -0.44 -14.41 -8.75
N MET A 191 -1.31 -15.39 -9.05
CA MET A 191 -2.38 -15.84 -8.15
C MET A 191 -1.82 -16.34 -6.81
N LYS A 192 -0.85 -17.26 -6.84
CA LYS A 192 -0.19 -17.76 -5.63
C LYS A 192 0.40 -16.62 -4.80
N TYR A 193 1.10 -15.69 -5.44
CA TYR A 193 1.70 -14.54 -4.78
C TYR A 193 0.64 -13.67 -4.09
N ALA A 194 -0.45 -13.37 -4.78
CA ALA A 194 -1.56 -12.60 -4.24
C ALA A 194 -2.19 -13.28 -3.02
N LEU A 195 -2.45 -14.59 -3.08
CA LEU A 195 -3.00 -15.35 -1.96
C LEU A 195 -2.11 -15.31 -0.71
N VAL A 196 -0.78 -15.41 -0.90
CA VAL A 196 0.18 -15.30 0.21
C VAL A 196 0.19 -13.89 0.80
N LYS A 197 0.18 -12.86 -0.06
CA LYS A 197 0.25 -11.46 0.38
C LYS A 197 -1.03 -10.98 1.04
N PHE A 198 -2.18 -11.33 0.49
CA PHE A 198 -3.49 -10.95 1.01
C PHE A 198 -4.05 -11.96 2.03
N ARG A 199 -3.23 -12.91 2.51
CA ARG A 199 -3.63 -13.94 3.49
C ARG A 199 -4.37 -13.38 4.69
N VAL A 200 -3.96 -12.22 5.23
CA VAL A 200 -4.62 -11.60 6.40
C VAL A 200 -6.08 -11.19 6.14
N HIS A 201 -6.45 -10.98 4.88
CA HIS A 201 -7.81 -10.62 4.47
C HIS A 201 -8.59 -11.83 3.96
N LEU A 202 -7.94 -12.74 3.25
CA LEU A 202 -8.60 -13.87 2.59
C LEU A 202 -8.82 -15.08 3.52
N LEU A 203 -7.97 -15.24 4.54
CA LEU A 203 -8.08 -16.38 5.46
C LEU A 203 -9.27 -16.20 6.42
N GLY A 204 -10.23 -17.13 6.38
CA GLY A 204 -11.45 -17.07 7.20
C GLY A 204 -12.52 -16.13 6.63
N ALA A 205 -12.30 -15.55 5.45
CA ALA A 205 -13.32 -14.79 4.73
C ALA A 205 -14.42 -15.72 4.17
N LYS A 206 -15.57 -15.10 3.87
CA LYS A 206 -16.58 -15.65 2.94
C LYS A 206 -15.94 -16.02 1.58
N PRO A 207 -16.62 -16.78 0.70
CA PRO A 207 -16.07 -17.07 -0.63
C PRO A 207 -15.57 -15.79 -1.31
N PHE A 208 -14.35 -15.84 -1.83
CA PHE A 208 -13.72 -14.76 -2.59
C PHE A 208 -13.48 -15.23 -4.03
N VAL A 209 -13.30 -14.28 -4.95
CA VAL A 209 -12.98 -14.55 -6.35
C VAL A 209 -11.53 -14.15 -6.62
N ILE A 210 -10.83 -14.92 -7.45
CA ILE A 210 -9.48 -14.63 -7.96
C ILE A 210 -9.40 -14.99 -9.44
#